data_AF-Q4CU93-F1
#
_entry.id   AF-Q4CU93-F1
#
_cell.length_a   1.000
_cell.length_b   1.000
_cell.length_c   1.000
_cell.angle_alpha   90.00
_cell.angle_beta   90.00
_cell.angle_gamma   90.00
#
_symmetry.space_group_name_H-M   'P 1'
#
loop_
_entity.id
_entity.type
_entity.pdbx_description
1 polymer ?
#
loop_
_entity_poly.entity_id
_entity_poly.type
_entity_poly.pdbx_seq_one_letter_code
_entity_poly.pdbx_strand_id
1 'polypeptide(L)'
;MSTLSTEVRARYHIAVSTRFVERLSAADGTVTAEYIYHRALNENFKDITDVGTLPHGIASQVSSTLTIPVVLQVNSSRDATQPLRPCADSCEEEMIFAAAFQKTTNTRLLRLVLSDGHSEIPAIELTTLRVFRGIPVPGEKLLVKEGTQIKNGAIIMTEDCVVPLGGEVLQLKKEFLSKRNRTDVPYQTSLGLEAAPRFQPLRVHSAIAGGAPNRQPVTADQGGGYGSNRGKGGGRGYRGGRGSGPRERNRH
;
A
#
# COMPACT_ATOMS: atom_id res chain seq x y z
N MET A 1 16.44 -27.06 25.51
CA MET A 1 15.60 -26.17 24.66
C MET A 1 16.36 -24.99 24.11
N SER A 2 17.14 -24.25 24.92
CA SER A 2 17.99 -23.15 24.43
C SER A 2 18.94 -23.58 23.29
N THR A 3 19.44 -24.82 23.34
CA THR A 3 20.29 -25.42 22.30
C THR A 3 19.64 -25.47 20.92
N LEU A 4 18.35 -25.82 20.83
CA LEU A 4 17.63 -25.88 19.56
C LEU A 4 17.39 -24.48 18.98
N SER A 5 17.02 -23.50 19.81
CA SER A 5 16.87 -22.11 19.34
C SER A 5 18.19 -21.54 18.80
N THR A 6 19.33 -21.88 19.44
CA THR A 6 20.65 -21.46 18.95
C THR A 6 21.04 -22.18 17.66
N GLU A 7 20.70 -23.46 17.54
CA GLU A 7 20.96 -24.26 16.33
C GLU A 7 20.16 -23.73 15.13
N VAL A 8 18.87 -23.44 15.32
CA VAL A 8 18.01 -22.86 14.27
C VAL A 8 18.57 -21.51 13.81
N ARG A 9 18.99 -20.65 14.74
CA ARG A 9 19.62 -19.37 14.40
C ARG A 9 20.93 -19.54 13.64
N ALA A 10 21.77 -20.49 14.04
CA ALA A 10 23.05 -20.75 13.39
C ALA A 10 22.90 -21.35 11.99
N ARG A 11 21.95 -22.28 11.81
CA ARG A 11 21.78 -23.04 10.56
C ARG A 11 20.84 -22.37 9.56
N TYR A 12 19.81 -21.67 10.03
CA TYR A 12 18.74 -21.11 9.18
C TYR A 12 18.56 -19.60 9.31
N HIS A 13 19.35 -18.93 10.17
CA HIS A 13 19.32 -17.47 10.35
C HIS A 13 17.97 -16.90 10.81
N ILE A 14 17.11 -17.73 11.41
CA ILE A 14 15.85 -17.31 12.06
C ILE A 14 16.07 -17.29 13.58
N ALA A 15 15.79 -16.16 14.22
CA ALA A 15 15.75 -16.09 15.68
C ALA A 15 14.39 -16.62 16.15
N VAL A 16 14.39 -17.66 16.97
CA VAL A 16 13.17 -18.19 17.59
C VAL A 16 13.29 -18.12 19.12
N SER A 17 12.19 -17.77 19.76
CA SER A 17 12.01 -17.75 21.22
C SER A 17 12.08 -19.16 21.78
N THR A 18 12.58 -19.29 23.01
CA THR A 18 12.54 -20.59 23.71
C THR A 18 11.10 -21.04 23.94
N ARG A 19 10.18 -20.08 24.17
CA ARG A 19 8.73 -20.34 24.31
C ARG A 19 8.12 -20.96 23.07
N PHE A 20 8.52 -20.52 21.87
CA PHE A 20 8.06 -21.14 20.63
C PHE A 20 8.53 -22.59 20.50
N VAL A 21 9.81 -22.85 20.80
CA VAL A 21 10.37 -24.21 20.78
C VAL A 21 9.66 -25.12 21.79
N GLU A 22 9.40 -24.63 23.01
CA GLU A 22 8.67 -25.36 24.05
C GLU A 22 7.24 -25.72 23.62
N ARG A 23 6.52 -24.79 22.97
CA ARG A 23 5.18 -25.06 22.42
C ARG A 23 5.21 -26.16 21.37
N LEU A 24 6.20 -26.17 20.48
CA LEU A 24 6.35 -27.22 19.47
C LEU A 24 6.69 -28.57 20.12
N SER A 25 7.56 -28.59 21.13
CA SER A 25 7.91 -29.83 21.82
C SER A 25 6.77 -30.41 22.64
N ALA A 26 5.91 -29.57 23.20
CA ALA A 26 4.70 -30.03 23.88
C ALA A 26 3.66 -30.63 22.92
N ALA A 27 3.63 -30.17 21.66
CA ALA A 27 2.67 -30.65 20.67
C ALA A 27 3.12 -31.97 20.00
N ASP A 28 4.39 -32.06 19.61
CA ASP A 28 4.87 -33.11 18.68
C ASP A 28 5.94 -34.04 19.28
N GLY A 29 6.34 -33.83 20.55
CA GLY A 29 7.28 -34.68 21.30
C GLY A 29 8.73 -34.55 20.83
N THR A 30 9.04 -35.02 19.62
CA THR A 30 10.39 -34.97 19.04
C THR A 30 10.52 -33.78 18.09
N VAL A 31 11.27 -32.77 18.50
CA VAL A 31 11.47 -31.52 17.75
C VAL A 31 12.91 -31.42 17.27
N THR A 32 13.10 -31.34 15.95
CA THR A 32 14.39 -31.10 15.30
C THR A 32 14.51 -29.63 14.87
N ALA A 33 15.72 -29.14 14.64
CA ALA A 33 15.93 -27.78 14.13
C ALA A 33 15.26 -27.55 12.76
N GLU A 34 15.25 -28.57 11.90
CA GLU A 34 14.57 -28.54 10.60
C GLU A 34 13.05 -28.42 10.76
N TYR A 35 12.46 -29.16 11.70
CA TYR A 35 11.04 -29.04 12.01
C TYR A 35 10.68 -27.63 12.50
N ILE A 36 11.47 -27.08 13.42
CA ILE A 36 11.27 -25.70 13.93
C ILE A 36 11.36 -24.70 12.77
N TYR A 37 12.34 -24.86 11.87
CA TYR A 37 12.50 -24.01 10.69
C TYR A 37 11.24 -24.01 9.81
N HIS A 38 10.74 -25.18 9.43
CA HIS A 38 9.53 -25.28 8.60
C HIS A 38 8.28 -24.72 9.27
N ARG A 39 8.16 -24.87 10.60
CA ARG A 39 7.07 -24.25 11.36
C ARG A 39 7.22 -22.73 11.40
N ALA A 40 8.42 -22.23 11.67
CA ALA A 40 8.70 -20.79 11.72
C ALA A 40 8.43 -20.06 10.40
N LEU A 41 8.61 -20.71 9.25
CA LEU A 41 8.27 -20.12 7.94
C LEU A 41 6.78 -19.75 7.83
N ASN A 42 5.90 -20.46 8.54
CA ASN A 42 4.45 -20.27 8.50
C ASN A 42 3.88 -19.46 9.68
N GLU A 43 4.75 -19.00 10.57
CA GLU A 43 4.38 -18.18 11.72
C GLU A 43 4.73 -16.71 11.47
N ASN A 44 4.05 -15.83 12.20
CA ASN A 44 4.40 -14.42 12.21
C ASN A 44 5.65 -14.23 13.07
N PHE A 45 6.70 -13.61 12.52
CA PHE A 45 7.96 -13.38 13.26
C PHE A 45 7.73 -12.66 14.59
N LYS A 46 6.81 -11.69 14.64
CA LYS A 46 6.45 -10.99 15.87
C LYS A 46 6.00 -11.91 17.03
N ASP A 47 5.44 -13.08 16.72
CA ASP A 47 4.88 -14.00 17.71
C ASP A 47 5.86 -15.12 18.12
N ILE A 48 6.96 -15.26 17.38
CA ILE A 48 7.95 -16.32 17.59
C ILE A 48 9.33 -15.80 17.95
N THR A 49 9.66 -14.52 17.72
CA THR A 49 10.96 -13.93 18.03
C THR A 49 10.92 -13.13 19.34
N ASP A 50 11.91 -13.33 20.22
CA ASP A 50 12.10 -12.48 21.41
C ASP A 50 13.17 -11.39 21.21
N VAL A 51 14.00 -11.55 20.16
CA VAL A 51 15.16 -10.68 19.88
C VAL A 51 15.19 -10.34 18.40
N GLY A 52 15.36 -9.05 18.08
CA GLY A 52 15.57 -8.59 16.72
C GLY A 52 16.90 -9.08 16.14
N THR A 53 16.88 -9.43 14.85
CA THR A 53 18.06 -9.85 14.08
C THR A 53 18.67 -8.71 13.27
N LEU A 54 17.90 -7.65 13.01
CA LEU A 54 18.40 -6.45 12.34
C LEU A 54 19.32 -5.64 13.26
N PRO A 55 20.49 -5.18 12.76
CA PRO A 55 21.33 -4.26 13.51
C PRO A 55 20.59 -2.99 13.93
N HIS A 56 20.84 -2.52 15.16
CA HIS A 56 20.15 -1.35 15.69
C HIS A 56 20.41 -0.10 14.83
N GLY A 57 19.35 0.66 14.51
CA GLY A 57 19.44 1.89 13.74
C GLY A 57 19.73 1.70 12.24
N ILE A 58 19.74 0.47 11.74
CA ILE A 58 20.08 0.18 10.33
C ILE A 58 19.16 0.89 9.32
N ALA A 59 17.88 1.06 9.66
CA ALA A 59 16.91 1.81 8.87
C ALA A 59 17.14 3.34 8.86
N SER A 60 18.06 3.86 9.68
CA SER A 60 18.42 5.28 9.73
C SER A 60 19.79 5.57 9.09
N GLN A 61 20.51 4.54 8.64
CA GLN A 61 21.83 4.70 8.05
C GLN A 61 21.74 5.19 6.60
N VAL A 62 22.55 6.20 6.26
CA VAL A 62 22.63 6.73 4.89
C VAL A 62 23.25 5.71 3.93
N SER A 63 24.28 4.99 4.38
CA SER A 63 24.93 3.93 3.63
C SER A 63 25.56 2.92 4.58
N SER A 64 25.30 1.64 4.37
CA SER A 64 25.90 0.53 5.13
C SER A 64 25.76 -0.79 4.38
N THR A 65 26.21 -1.88 4.99
CA THR A 65 26.03 -3.25 4.49
C THR A 65 25.54 -4.16 5.63
N LEU A 66 24.76 -5.18 5.31
CA LEU A 66 24.43 -6.23 6.27
C LEU A 66 25.68 -7.06 6.58
N THR A 67 26.05 -7.14 7.85
CA THR A 67 27.24 -7.88 8.32
C THR A 67 26.95 -9.35 8.61
N ILE A 68 25.69 -9.75 8.59
CA ILE A 68 25.24 -11.13 8.80
C ILE A 68 24.07 -11.43 7.87
N PRO A 69 23.89 -12.69 7.44
CA PRO A 69 22.67 -13.10 6.77
C PRO A 69 21.50 -13.05 7.75
N VAL A 70 20.33 -12.65 7.26
CA VAL A 70 19.13 -12.46 8.07
C VAL A 70 17.90 -12.87 7.29
N VAL A 71 17.03 -13.65 7.92
CA VAL A 71 15.69 -13.95 7.38
C VAL A 71 14.71 -12.87 7.84
N LEU A 72 13.96 -12.31 6.90
CA LEU A 72 12.93 -11.31 7.14
C LEU A 72 11.58 -11.77 6.59
N GLN A 73 10.52 -11.33 7.23
CA GLN A 73 9.14 -11.50 6.78
C GLN A 73 8.71 -10.30 5.94
N VAL A 74 8.02 -10.57 4.82
CA VAL A 74 7.34 -9.53 4.04
C VAL A 74 6.07 -9.09 4.78
N ASN A 75 6.02 -7.85 5.25
CA ASN A 75 4.82 -7.27 5.86
C ASN A 75 3.92 -6.60 4.82
N SER A 76 4.52 -5.97 3.81
CA SER A 76 3.80 -5.44 2.65
C SER A 76 4.68 -5.43 1.41
N SER A 77 4.03 -5.46 0.26
CA SER A 77 4.67 -5.48 -1.05
C SER A 77 3.83 -4.67 -2.04
N ARG A 78 4.51 -4.01 -2.97
CA ARG A 78 3.88 -3.38 -4.13
C ARG A 78 4.86 -3.24 -5.27
N ASP A 79 4.33 -3.17 -6.49
CA ASP A 79 5.07 -2.67 -7.64
C ASP A 79 5.05 -1.13 -7.62
N ALA A 80 6.22 -0.52 -7.45
CA ALA A 80 6.41 0.91 -7.41
C ALA A 80 6.29 1.58 -8.79
N THR A 81 6.22 0.80 -9.88
CA THR A 81 5.91 1.33 -11.22
C THR A 81 4.41 1.57 -11.42
N GLN A 82 3.57 0.99 -10.55
CA GLN A 82 2.13 1.13 -10.63
C GLN A 82 1.65 2.35 -9.84
N PRO A 83 0.64 3.08 -10.34
CA PRO A 83 0.08 4.21 -9.62
C PRO A 83 -0.60 3.72 -8.32
N LEU A 84 -0.48 4.50 -7.25
CA LEU A 84 -1.08 4.16 -5.94
C LEU A 84 -2.61 4.14 -5.97
N ARG A 85 -3.20 4.82 -6.95
CA ARG A 85 -4.63 4.80 -7.25
C ARG A 85 -4.75 4.69 -8.76
N PRO A 86 -5.54 3.74 -9.29
CA PRO A 86 -5.98 3.83 -10.67
C PRO A 86 -6.59 5.22 -10.88
N CYS A 87 -6.22 5.90 -11.96
CA CYS A 87 -6.88 7.15 -12.32
C CYS A 87 -8.39 6.87 -12.46
N ALA A 88 -9.25 7.80 -12.07
CA ALA A 88 -10.71 7.60 -12.18
C ALA A 88 -11.15 7.32 -13.63
N ASP A 89 -10.31 7.66 -14.61
CA ASP A 89 -10.53 7.47 -16.03
C ASP A 89 -9.94 6.15 -16.58
N SER A 90 -9.29 5.32 -15.76
CA SER A 90 -8.75 4.04 -16.22
C SER A 90 -9.90 3.09 -16.55
N CYS A 91 -9.98 2.65 -17.81
CA CYS A 91 -11.00 1.69 -18.22
C CYS A 91 -10.75 0.33 -17.55
N GLU A 92 -11.81 -0.47 -17.39
CA GLU A 92 -11.73 -1.82 -16.82
C GLU A 92 -10.70 -2.70 -17.57
N GLU A 93 -10.61 -2.51 -18.89
CA GLU A 93 -9.63 -3.18 -19.74
C GLU A 93 -8.18 -2.81 -19.37
N GLU A 94 -7.90 -1.54 -19.07
CA GLU A 94 -6.57 -1.08 -18.64
C GLU A 94 -6.22 -1.62 -17.24
N MET A 95 -7.21 -1.74 -16.34
CA MET A 95 -7.00 -2.36 -15.02
C MET A 95 -6.71 -3.87 -15.11
N ILE A 96 -7.45 -4.60 -15.95
CA ILE A 96 -7.23 -6.02 -16.20
C ILE A 96 -5.86 -6.22 -16.87
N PHE A 97 -5.52 -5.37 -17.83
CA PHE A 97 -4.22 -5.37 -18.50
C PHE A 97 -3.09 -5.10 -17.50
N ALA A 98 -3.20 -4.07 -16.66
CA ALA A 98 -2.22 -3.78 -15.62
C ALA A 98 -2.05 -4.96 -14.65
N ALA A 99 -3.15 -5.61 -14.23
CA ALA A 99 -3.12 -6.78 -13.35
C ALA A 99 -2.48 -8.01 -14.00
N ALA A 100 -2.68 -8.22 -15.31
CA ALA A 100 -2.00 -9.28 -16.06
C ALA A 100 -0.49 -9.00 -16.19
N PHE A 101 -0.12 -7.74 -16.41
CA PHE A 101 1.28 -7.30 -16.54
C PHE A 101 2.06 -7.36 -15.20
N GLN A 102 1.38 -7.29 -14.04
CA GLN A 102 2.02 -7.38 -12.72
C GLN A 102 2.91 -8.61 -12.53
N LYS A 103 2.61 -9.73 -13.19
CA LYS A 103 3.28 -11.00 -12.90
C LYS A 103 4.60 -11.17 -13.65
N THR A 104 4.81 -10.48 -14.78
CA THR A 104 5.85 -10.87 -15.75
C THR A 104 6.54 -9.73 -16.50
N THR A 105 6.31 -8.46 -16.14
CA THR A 105 7.02 -7.36 -16.79
C THR A 105 8.50 -7.33 -16.41
N ASN A 106 9.37 -7.17 -17.41
CA ASN A 106 10.79 -6.91 -17.22
C ASN A 106 11.09 -5.50 -16.68
N THR A 107 10.05 -4.69 -16.40
CA THR A 107 10.15 -3.30 -15.98
C THR A 107 9.66 -3.05 -14.55
N ARG A 108 9.13 -4.06 -13.84
CA ARG A 108 8.62 -3.85 -12.47
C ARG A 108 9.72 -3.42 -11.50
N LEU A 109 9.34 -2.68 -10.47
CA LEU A 109 10.22 -2.29 -9.38
C LEU A 109 9.50 -2.53 -8.05
N LEU A 110 9.82 -3.61 -7.37
CA LEU A 110 9.25 -3.96 -6.09
C LEU A 110 9.72 -3.03 -4.98
N ARG A 111 8.75 -2.54 -4.21
CA ARG A 111 8.98 -1.96 -2.89
C ARG A 111 8.32 -2.86 -1.85
N LEU A 112 9.15 -3.40 -0.97
CA LEU A 112 8.73 -4.24 0.14
C LEU A 112 8.93 -3.50 1.47
N VAL A 113 8.15 -3.87 2.47
CA VAL A 113 8.44 -3.61 3.88
C VAL A 113 8.70 -4.95 4.54
N LEU A 114 9.92 -5.11 5.03
CA LEU A 114 10.42 -6.35 5.63
C LEU A 114 10.53 -6.18 7.14
N SER A 115 10.38 -7.27 7.90
CA SER A 115 10.54 -7.24 9.36
C SER A 115 11.20 -8.50 9.90
N ASP A 116 11.98 -8.35 10.96
CA ASP A 116 12.50 -9.44 11.78
C ASP A 116 11.59 -9.79 12.97
N GLY A 117 10.40 -9.19 13.05
CA GLY A 117 9.46 -9.31 14.18
C GLY A 117 9.55 -8.15 15.18
N HIS A 118 10.63 -7.36 15.16
CA HIS A 118 10.86 -6.26 16.11
C HIS A 118 11.03 -4.90 15.42
N SER A 119 11.76 -4.88 14.31
CA SER A 119 12.02 -3.70 13.50
C SER A 119 11.52 -3.92 12.08
N GLU A 120 11.21 -2.82 11.39
CA GLU A 120 10.85 -2.84 9.98
C GLU A 120 11.94 -2.12 9.17
N ILE A 121 12.19 -2.62 7.96
CA ILE A 121 13.10 -2.01 6.99
C ILE A 121 12.50 -2.08 5.58
N PRO A 122 12.47 -0.96 4.84
CA PRO A 122 12.08 -1.01 3.43
C PRO A 122 13.13 -1.76 2.61
N ALA A 123 12.68 -2.49 1.59
CA ALA A 123 13.55 -3.09 0.59
C ALA A 123 13.08 -2.69 -0.80
N ILE A 124 14.03 -2.36 -1.68
CA ILE A 124 13.76 -1.80 -3.00
C ILE A 124 14.52 -2.59 -4.04
N GLU A 125 13.80 -2.97 -5.07
CA GLU A 125 14.34 -3.49 -6.32
C GLU A 125 14.73 -2.31 -7.23
N LEU A 126 15.98 -2.29 -7.71
CA LEU A 126 16.42 -1.29 -8.70
C LEU A 126 16.30 -1.78 -10.15
N THR A 127 16.22 -3.09 -10.33
CA THR A 127 16.05 -3.79 -11.61
C THR A 127 15.21 -5.03 -11.38
N THR A 128 14.31 -5.40 -12.30
CA THR A 128 13.51 -6.62 -12.19
C THR A 128 14.36 -7.85 -11.86
N LEU A 129 14.10 -8.45 -10.70
CA LEU A 129 14.72 -9.64 -10.15
C LEU A 129 13.85 -10.85 -10.48
N ARG A 130 14.45 -11.82 -11.15
CA ARG A 130 13.78 -13.05 -11.60
C ARG A 130 13.55 -14.04 -10.46
N VAL A 131 14.25 -13.87 -9.34
CA VAL A 131 14.06 -14.69 -8.12
C VAL A 131 12.61 -14.60 -7.62
N PHE A 132 11.97 -13.44 -7.82
CA PHE A 132 10.55 -13.27 -7.57
C PHE A 132 9.75 -13.69 -8.80
N ARG A 133 8.90 -14.72 -8.68
CA ARG A 133 7.99 -15.12 -9.78
C ARG A 133 6.77 -14.20 -9.94
N GLY A 134 6.58 -13.26 -9.01
CA GLY A 134 5.49 -12.30 -8.94
C GLY A 134 5.73 -11.35 -7.76
N ILE A 135 4.74 -10.54 -7.41
CA ILE A 135 4.80 -9.69 -6.22
C ILE A 135 4.70 -10.59 -4.96
N PRO A 136 5.70 -10.61 -4.05
CA PRO A 136 5.65 -11.42 -2.83
C PRO A 136 4.41 -11.11 -1.99
N VAL A 137 3.75 -12.11 -1.42
CA VAL A 137 2.55 -11.89 -0.58
C VAL A 137 2.96 -11.62 0.88
N PRO A 138 2.23 -10.77 1.62
CA PRO A 138 2.47 -10.61 3.06
C PRO A 138 2.49 -11.94 3.82
N GLY A 139 3.51 -12.14 4.64
CA GLY A 139 3.80 -13.35 5.39
C GLY A 139 4.92 -14.22 4.81
N GLU A 140 5.24 -14.08 3.52
CA GLU A 140 6.38 -14.77 2.91
C GLU A 140 7.71 -14.40 3.59
N LYS A 141 8.64 -15.36 3.62
CA LYS A 141 9.97 -15.20 4.23
C LYS A 141 11.04 -15.09 3.15
N LEU A 142 11.98 -14.17 3.37
CA LEU A 142 13.11 -13.91 2.48
C LEU A 142 14.40 -14.00 3.28
N LEU A 143 15.39 -14.74 2.79
CA LEU A 143 16.76 -14.65 3.26
C LEU A 143 17.45 -13.50 2.54
N VAL A 144 17.98 -12.56 3.30
CA VAL A 144 18.87 -11.50 2.82
C VAL A 144 20.29 -11.87 3.21
N LYS A 145 21.17 -12.00 2.21
CA LYS A 145 22.55 -12.46 2.42
C LYS A 145 23.41 -11.37 3.04
N GLU A 146 24.51 -11.80 3.66
CA GLU A 146 25.59 -10.92 4.10
C GLU A 146 26.15 -10.10 2.91
N GLY A 147 26.61 -8.88 3.19
CA GLY A 147 27.17 -7.96 2.20
C GLY A 147 26.12 -7.17 1.42
N THR A 148 24.82 -7.45 1.62
CA THR A 148 23.74 -6.69 0.97
C THR A 148 23.84 -5.21 1.32
N GLN A 149 23.79 -4.34 0.30
CA GLN A 149 23.88 -2.90 0.47
C GLN A 149 22.60 -2.33 1.08
N ILE A 150 22.78 -1.38 1.99
CA ILE A 150 21.72 -0.55 2.54
C ILE A 150 22.03 0.89 2.19
N LYS A 151 21.06 1.57 1.58
CA LYS A 151 21.17 2.98 1.20
C LYS A 151 19.93 3.72 1.66
N ASN A 152 20.12 4.84 2.35
CA ASN A 152 19.06 5.66 2.94
C ASN A 152 18.05 4.83 3.74
N GLY A 153 18.54 3.90 4.55
CA GLY A 153 17.71 3.03 5.38
C GLY A 153 16.95 1.94 4.63
N ALA A 154 17.22 1.71 3.34
CA ALA A 154 16.57 0.69 2.54
C ALA A 154 17.55 -0.38 2.05
N ILE A 155 17.12 -1.64 2.11
CA ILE A 155 17.84 -2.77 1.50
C ILE A 155 17.76 -2.63 -0.01
N ILE A 156 18.91 -2.61 -0.67
CA ILE A 156 19.00 -2.64 -2.14
C ILE A 156 19.03 -4.10 -2.57
N MET A 157 17.92 -4.57 -3.14
CA MET A 157 17.77 -5.96 -3.55
C MET A 157 18.42 -6.20 -4.92
N THR A 158 19.19 -7.28 -5.02
CA THR A 158 19.80 -7.83 -6.23
C THR A 158 19.56 -9.34 -6.27
N GLU A 159 19.71 -9.97 -7.44
CA GLU A 159 19.42 -11.41 -7.59
C GLU A 159 20.33 -12.27 -6.70
N ASP A 160 21.57 -11.81 -6.49
CA ASP A 160 22.55 -12.52 -5.68
C ASP A 160 22.32 -12.36 -4.18
N CYS A 161 21.60 -11.34 -3.73
CA CYS A 161 21.51 -10.99 -2.32
C CYS A 161 20.20 -11.41 -1.64
N VAL A 162 19.15 -11.74 -2.40
CA VAL A 162 17.86 -12.17 -1.85
C VAL A 162 17.50 -13.57 -2.30
N VAL A 163 17.08 -14.42 -1.36
CA VAL A 163 16.58 -15.77 -1.62
C VAL A 163 15.19 -15.93 -1.01
N PRO A 164 14.13 -16.08 -1.83
CA PRO A 164 12.80 -16.39 -1.32
C PRO A 164 12.78 -17.76 -0.64
N LEU A 165 12.36 -17.81 0.62
CA LEU A 165 12.21 -19.06 1.38
C LEU A 165 10.76 -19.59 1.36
N GLY A 166 9.81 -18.76 0.92
CA GLY A 166 8.39 -19.09 0.92
C GLY A 166 7.77 -18.99 2.31
N GLY A 167 6.88 -19.91 2.64
CA GLY A 167 6.06 -19.84 3.85
C GLY A 167 4.89 -18.86 3.71
N GLU A 168 3.90 -19.01 4.57
CA GLU A 168 2.73 -18.14 4.60
C GLU A 168 2.27 -17.85 6.02
N VAL A 169 1.89 -16.61 6.30
CA VAL A 169 1.25 -16.25 7.56
C VAL A 169 -0.24 -16.09 7.29
N LEU A 170 -1.04 -17.06 7.71
CA LEU A 170 -2.47 -17.15 7.37
C LEU A 170 -3.24 -15.88 7.72
N GLN A 171 -2.94 -15.25 8.86
CA GLN A 171 -3.58 -13.99 9.25
C GLN A 171 -3.28 -12.87 8.24
N LEU A 172 -2.00 -12.65 7.92
CA LEU A 172 -1.60 -11.60 6.97
C LEU A 172 -2.13 -11.86 5.56
N LYS A 173 -2.18 -13.13 5.14
CA LYS A 173 -2.76 -13.53 3.85
C LYS A 173 -4.26 -13.22 3.79
N LYS A 174 -5.02 -13.56 4.84
CA LYS A 174 -6.46 -13.24 4.92
C LYS A 174 -6.70 -11.74 4.90
N GLU A 175 -5.93 -10.97 5.68
CA GLU A 175 -6.02 -9.51 5.70
C GLU A 175 -5.68 -8.91 4.33
N PHE A 176 -4.63 -9.38 3.67
CA PHE A 176 -4.22 -8.94 2.33
C PHE A 176 -5.29 -9.21 1.28
N LEU A 177 -5.84 -10.43 1.23
CA LEU A 177 -6.91 -10.79 0.30
C LEU A 177 -8.19 -9.97 0.56
N SER A 178 -8.53 -9.72 1.83
CA SER A 178 -9.70 -8.89 2.17
C SER A 178 -9.55 -7.43 1.70
N LYS A 179 -8.32 -6.89 1.74
CA LYS A 179 -8.02 -5.53 1.26
C LYS A 179 -8.06 -5.47 -0.27
N ARG A 180 -7.52 -6.48 -0.95
CA ARG A 180 -7.55 -6.58 -2.42
C ARG A 180 -8.98 -6.69 -2.95
N ASN A 181 -9.82 -7.49 -2.31
CA ASN A 181 -11.23 -7.60 -2.70
C ASN A 181 -12.00 -6.28 -2.50
N ARG A 182 -11.59 -5.43 -1.55
CA ARG A 182 -12.18 -4.09 -1.37
C ARG A 182 -11.72 -3.09 -2.42
N THR A 183 -10.50 -3.21 -2.93
CA THR A 183 -10.04 -2.37 -4.05
C THR A 183 -10.66 -2.76 -5.38
N ASP A 184 -11.12 -4.00 -5.51
CA ASP A 184 -11.85 -4.51 -6.68
C ASP A 184 -13.36 -4.19 -6.65
N VAL A 185 -13.87 -3.61 -5.55
CA VAL A 185 -15.19 -2.97 -5.59
C VAL A 185 -14.98 -1.64 -6.29
N PRO A 186 -15.48 -1.45 -7.52
CA PRO A 186 -15.47 -0.12 -8.12
C PRO A 186 -16.15 0.78 -7.10
N TYR A 187 -15.45 1.83 -6.65
CA TYR A 187 -16.20 3.01 -6.26
C TYR A 187 -17.18 3.20 -7.41
N GLN A 188 -18.47 3.10 -7.14
CA GLN A 188 -19.46 3.65 -8.04
C GLN A 188 -19.14 5.14 -8.09
N THR A 189 -18.20 5.52 -8.93
CA THR A 189 -18.09 6.85 -9.47
C THR A 189 -19.30 6.96 -10.37
N SER A 190 -20.44 7.18 -9.74
CA SER A 190 -21.55 7.86 -10.36
C SER A 190 -20.96 9.06 -11.08
N LEU A 191 -21.19 9.09 -12.38
CA LEU A 191 -20.95 10.21 -13.26
C LEU A 191 -21.37 11.51 -12.55
N GLY A 192 -20.39 12.23 -11.99
CA GLY A 192 -20.61 13.50 -11.29
C GLY A 192 -20.85 13.38 -9.78
N LEU A 193 -19.91 13.89 -8.98
CA LEU A 193 -20.02 14.40 -7.59
C LEU A 193 -20.75 13.57 -6.50
N GLU A 194 -21.36 12.43 -6.81
CA GLU A 194 -22.21 11.67 -5.89
C GLU A 194 -21.49 10.54 -5.13
N ALA A 195 -20.23 10.23 -5.49
CA ALA A 195 -19.45 9.15 -4.89
C ALA A 195 -18.63 9.56 -3.65
N ALA A 196 -18.60 10.85 -3.31
CA ALA A 196 -18.12 11.28 -2.00
C ALA A 196 -19.22 10.93 -0.97
N PRO A 197 -18.89 10.35 0.19
CA PRO A 197 -19.87 10.28 1.27
C PRO A 197 -20.41 11.70 1.47
N ARG A 198 -21.73 11.85 1.32
CA ARG A 198 -22.40 13.15 1.37
C ARG A 198 -21.96 13.81 2.67
N PHE A 199 -21.21 14.91 2.60
CA PHE A 199 -20.89 15.70 3.78
C PHE A 199 -22.22 16.06 4.43
N GLN A 200 -22.51 15.47 5.60
CA GLN A 200 -23.62 15.92 6.42
C GLN A 200 -23.12 17.15 7.16
N PRO A 201 -23.64 18.36 6.88
CA PRO A 201 -23.18 19.56 7.55
C PRO A 201 -23.34 19.36 9.06
N LEU A 202 -22.27 19.60 9.81
CA LEU A 202 -22.31 19.55 11.27
C LEU A 202 -23.36 20.58 11.73
N ARG A 203 -24.53 20.12 12.19
CA ARG A 203 -25.55 21.01 12.75
C ARG A 203 -25.08 21.48 14.13
N VAL A 204 -24.25 22.51 14.14
CA VAL A 204 -23.93 23.24 15.36
C VAL A 204 -25.20 24.02 15.73
N HIS A 205 -26.06 23.40 16.54
CA HIS A 205 -27.11 24.12 17.23
C HIS A 205 -26.43 25.01 18.25
N SER A 206 -26.18 26.25 17.86
CA SER A 206 -25.89 27.35 18.77
C SER A 206 -27.16 27.60 19.59
N ALA A 207 -27.36 26.79 20.62
CA ALA A 207 -28.22 27.13 21.73
C ALA A 207 -27.52 28.23 22.54
N ILE A 208 -27.54 29.47 22.04
CA ILE A 208 -27.11 30.66 22.80
C ILE A 208 -28.05 31.82 22.46
N ALA A 209 -28.79 32.25 23.49
CA ALA A 209 -29.60 33.47 23.63
C ALA A 209 -30.86 33.54 22.73
N GLY A 210 -32.09 33.70 23.22
CA GLY A 210 -32.56 34.23 24.50
C GLY A 210 -33.62 35.30 24.21
N GLY A 211 -34.92 34.99 24.36
CA GLY A 211 -36.06 35.93 24.33
C GLY A 211 -36.32 36.62 22.97
N ALA A 212 -37.49 37.07 22.57
CA ALA A 212 -38.83 37.18 23.13
C ALA A 212 -39.79 37.49 21.94
N PRO A 213 -41.13 37.45 22.11
CA PRO A 213 -42.08 37.36 21.00
C PRO A 213 -42.61 38.72 20.49
N ASN A 214 -43.06 38.73 19.22
CA ASN A 214 -44.25 39.41 18.67
C ASN A 214 -44.39 40.95 18.85
N ARG A 215 -44.36 41.72 17.73
CA ARG A 215 -45.40 42.73 17.37
C ARG A 215 -45.08 43.52 16.07
N GLN A 216 -46.07 43.46 15.18
CA GLN A 216 -46.60 44.50 14.25
C GLN A 216 -45.87 44.88 12.94
N PRO A 217 -46.60 44.86 11.79
CA PRO A 217 -46.19 45.45 10.50
C PRO A 217 -46.97 46.76 10.17
N VAL A 218 -46.35 47.67 9.40
CA VAL A 218 -46.94 48.86 8.72
C VAL A 218 -45.98 49.26 7.58
N THR A 219 -46.22 48.90 6.30
CA THR A 219 -46.95 49.59 5.19
C THR A 219 -46.43 50.96 4.74
N ALA A 220 -45.90 51.01 3.51
CA ALA A 220 -46.05 52.08 2.50
C ALA A 220 -45.54 51.51 1.15
N ASP A 221 -46.43 51.21 0.19
CA ASP A 221 -46.74 52.05 -1.01
C ASP A 221 -45.83 51.63 -2.20
N GLN A 222 -46.21 51.45 -3.46
CA GLN A 222 -47.41 51.76 -4.25
C GLN A 222 -47.28 51.07 -5.64
N GLY A 223 -48.40 50.58 -6.21
CA GLY A 223 -48.62 50.30 -7.65
C GLY A 223 -48.06 48.95 -8.20
N GLY A 224 -48.78 48.06 -8.89
CA GLY A 224 -50.09 48.12 -9.56
C GLY A 224 -49.92 47.84 -11.07
N GLY A 225 -50.49 46.74 -11.58
CA GLY A 225 -50.82 46.62 -13.01
C GLY A 225 -50.41 45.31 -13.72
N TYR A 226 -51.42 44.50 -14.06
CA TYR A 226 -51.34 43.39 -15.02
C TYR A 226 -51.25 43.94 -16.46
N GLY A 227 -50.46 43.30 -17.33
CA GLY A 227 -50.43 43.61 -18.77
C GLY A 227 -49.60 42.59 -19.55
N SER A 228 -50.23 41.95 -20.53
CA SER A 228 -49.66 40.93 -21.41
C SER A 228 -48.89 41.54 -22.60
N ASN A 229 -48.16 40.65 -23.29
CA ASN A 229 -47.70 40.70 -24.68
C ASN A 229 -46.37 41.39 -25.06
N ARG A 230 -45.49 40.51 -25.59
CA ARG A 230 -44.67 40.59 -26.82
C ARG A 230 -43.63 41.72 -26.99
N GLY A 231 -42.38 41.28 -27.10
CA GLY A 231 -41.26 41.96 -27.78
C GLY A 231 -39.93 41.42 -27.24
N LYS A 232 -39.27 40.43 -27.84
CA LYS A 232 -38.40 40.48 -29.04
C LYS A 232 -37.20 41.46 -28.89
N GLY A 233 -36.05 40.89 -28.53
CA GLY A 233 -34.70 41.46 -28.54
C GLY A 233 -33.83 40.58 -27.64
N GLY A 234 -32.76 39.89 -28.05
CA GLY A 234 -31.77 40.21 -29.07
C GLY A 234 -30.42 40.29 -28.36
N GLY A 235 -29.72 39.16 -28.17
CA GLY A 235 -28.44 39.09 -27.46
C GLY A 235 -27.53 37.99 -27.99
N ARG A 236 -26.75 38.31 -29.04
CA ARG A 236 -25.50 37.64 -29.45
C ARG A 236 -24.45 37.87 -28.35
N GLY A 237 -23.41 37.07 -28.10
CA GLY A 237 -22.89 35.84 -28.66
C GLY A 237 -21.48 35.64 -28.07
N TYR A 238 -20.98 34.41 -28.02
CA TYR A 238 -19.55 34.13 -27.84
C TYR A 238 -19.16 32.95 -28.72
N ARG A 239 -18.42 33.25 -29.79
CA ARG A 239 -17.62 32.32 -30.61
C ARG A 239 -16.16 32.68 -30.37
N GLY A 240 -15.38 31.74 -29.88
CA GLY A 240 -13.91 31.75 -29.92
C GLY A 240 -13.46 30.30 -29.96
N GLY A 241 -12.44 29.88 -30.71
CA GLY A 241 -11.65 30.50 -31.76
C GLY A 241 -10.99 29.33 -32.50
N ARG A 242 -10.96 29.39 -33.84
CA ARG A 242 -10.18 28.46 -34.67
C ARG A 242 -8.73 28.93 -34.69
N GLY A 243 -7.81 28.09 -34.24
CA GLY A 243 -6.38 28.18 -34.54
C GLY A 243 -6.05 27.26 -35.71
N SER A 244 -5.79 27.84 -36.88
CA SER A 244 -5.21 27.17 -38.04
C SER A 244 -3.94 27.93 -38.40
N GLY A 245 -2.81 27.23 -38.44
CA GLY A 245 -1.55 27.76 -38.97
C GLY A 245 -0.84 26.68 -39.76
N PRO A 246 -0.52 26.90 -41.05
CA PRO A 246 0.44 26.09 -41.77
C PRO A 246 1.84 26.69 -41.58
N ARG A 247 2.84 25.84 -41.35
CA ARG A 247 4.26 26.19 -41.50
C ARG A 247 4.89 25.22 -42.49
N GLU A 248 5.03 25.69 -43.72
CA GLU A 248 6.05 25.19 -44.66
C GLU A 248 7.44 25.39 -44.04
N ARG A 249 8.26 24.35 -44.09
CA ARG A 249 9.73 24.47 -44.10
C ARG A 249 10.28 23.37 -45.00
N ASN A 250 10.54 23.74 -46.25
CA ASN A 250 11.57 23.12 -47.07
C ASN A 250 12.94 23.41 -46.43
N ARG A 251 13.72 22.36 -46.17
CA ARG A 251 15.19 22.38 -46.17
C ARG A 251 15.71 20.98 -46.54
N HIS A 252 16.47 20.97 -47.64
CA HIS A 252 17.27 19.88 -48.23
C HIS A 252 16.53 18.83 -49.04
#